data_AF-A0A2C9W0T7-F1
#
_entry.id   AF-A0A2C9W0T7-F1
#
_cell.length_a   1.000
_cell.length_b   1.000
_cell.length_c   1.000
_cell.angle_alpha   90.00
_cell.angle_beta   90.00
_cell.angle_gamma   90.00
#
_symmetry.space_group_name_H-M   'P 1'
#
loop_
_entity.id
_entity.type
_entity.pdbx_description
1 polymer ?
#
loop_
_entity_poly.entity_id
_entity_poly.type
_entity_poly.pdbx_seq_one_letter_code
_entity_poly.pdbx_strand_id
1 'polypeptide(L)' 'MMVLLISGCSAATAIGYVGRHGAKQMTWVPVCDYVGKFCNRVMASLALSYLAFLCYLALVNFSAYKLMIRPTD' A
#
# COMPACT_ATOMS: atom_id res chain seq x y z
N MET A 1 8.67 7.04 9.88
CA MET A 1 8.01 7.39 8.60
C MET A 1 7.17 6.26 7.99
N MET A 2 7.57 4.98 8.09
CA MET A 2 6.85 3.86 7.45
C MET A 2 5.36 3.70 7.85
N VAL A 3 5.01 3.95 9.11
CA VAL A 3 3.64 3.79 9.61
C VAL A 3 2.67 4.81 8.97
N LEU A 4 3.13 6.03 8.70
CA LEU A 4 2.31 7.06 8.03
C LEU A 4 2.07 6.71 6.55
N LEU A 5 3.10 6.19 5.87
CA LEU A 5 3.01 5.76 4.48
C LEU A 5 1.99 4.64 4.27
N ILE A 6 2.03 3.60 5.12
CA ILE A 6 1.09 2.46 5.02
C ILE A 6 -0.35 2.89 5.39
N SER A 7 -0.51 3.82 6.32
CA SER A 7 -1.83 4.40 6.67
C SER A 7 -2.44 5.15 5.49
N GLY A 8 -1.66 5.98 4.79
CA GLY A 8 -2.13 6.67 3.58
C GLY A 8 -2.46 5.69 2.45
N CYS A 9 -1.59 4.68 2.21
CA CYS A 9 -1.82 3.67 1.18
C CYS A 9 -3.08 2.84 1.46
N SER A 10 -3.37 2.50 2.71
CA SER A 10 -4.57 1.75 3.09
C SER A 10 -5.84 2.56 2.91
N ALA A 11 -5.85 3.83 3.31
CA ALA A 11 -6.97 4.74 3.03
C ALA A 11 -7.22 4.90 1.51
N ALA A 12 -6.16 5.11 0.73
CA ALA A 12 -6.25 5.21 -0.73
C ALA A 12 -6.74 3.90 -1.38
N THR A 13 -6.35 2.74 -0.82
CA THR A 13 -6.79 1.43 -1.29
C THR A 13 -8.29 1.23 -1.03
N ALA A 14 -8.78 1.60 0.15
CA ALA A 14 -10.19 1.52 0.49
C ALA A 14 -11.04 2.38 -0.47
N ILE A 15 -10.67 3.65 -0.64
CA ILE A 15 -11.38 4.56 -1.54
C ILE A 15 -11.26 4.10 -3.00
N GLY A 16 -10.08 3.61 -3.40
CA GLY A 16 -9.85 3.05 -4.74
C GLY A 16 -10.69 1.80 -5.02
N TYR A 17 -10.89 0.94 -4.03
CA TYR A 17 -11.75 -0.24 -4.14
C TYR A 17 -13.21 0.14 -4.37
N VAL A 18 -13.75 1.06 -3.55
CA VAL A 18 -15.11 1.56 -3.73
C VAL A 18 -15.22 2.31 -5.07
N GLY A 19 -14.18 3.03 -5.49
CA GLY A 19 -14.14 3.73 -6.78
C GLY A 19 -14.13 2.78 -8.00
N ARG A 20 -13.60 1.55 -7.83
CA ARG A 20 -13.50 0.56 -8.91
C ARG A 20 -14.70 -0.39 -8.98
N HIS A 21 -15.29 -0.76 -7.85
CA HIS A 21 -16.38 -1.73 -7.80
C HIS A 21 -17.74 -1.10 -7.51
N GLY A 22 -17.75 0.17 -7.07
CA GLY A 22 -18.95 0.82 -6.56
C GLY A 22 -19.43 0.19 -5.26
N ALA A 23 -20.44 0.80 -4.65
CA ALA A 23 -21.14 0.22 -3.50
C ALA A 23 -22.64 0.38 -3.70
N LYS A 24 -23.29 -0.73 -4.07
CA LYS A 24 -24.73 -0.77 -4.38
C LYS A 24 -25.60 -0.37 -3.18
N GLN A 25 -25.15 -0.70 -1.96
CA GLN A 25 -25.80 -0.32 -0.71
C GLN A 25 -25.73 1.20 -0.42
N MET A 26 -24.77 1.90 -1.00
CA MET A 26 -24.51 3.33 -0.73
C MET A 26 -24.80 4.20 -1.97
N THR A 27 -25.39 3.62 -3.03
CA THR A 27 -25.60 4.26 -4.34
C THR A 27 -24.30 4.84 -4.93
N TRP A 28 -23.16 4.22 -4.62
CA TRP A 28 -21.87 4.64 -5.15
C TRP A 28 -21.62 3.97 -6.50
N VAL A 29 -21.55 4.79 -7.55
CA VAL A 29 -21.26 4.34 -8.92
C VAL A 29 -19.74 4.18 -9.14
N PRO A 30 -19.30 3.19 -9.95
CA PRO A 30 -17.88 2.97 -10.22
C PRO A 30 -17.30 4.13 -11.03
N VAL A 31 -16.49 4.97 -10.37
CA VAL A 31 -15.78 6.10 -11.00
C VAL A 31 -14.68 5.62 -11.94
N CYS A 32 -14.02 4.50 -11.65
CA CYS A 32 -12.94 3.99 -12.48
C CYS A 32 -13.39 3.55 -13.88
N ASP A 33 -14.70 3.42 -14.13
CA ASP A 33 -15.23 3.16 -15.48
C ASP A 33 -15.05 4.39 -16.40
N TYR A 34 -15.19 5.60 -15.84
CA TYR A 34 -15.01 6.87 -16.55
C TYR A 34 -13.53 7.28 -16.68
N VAL A 35 -12.68 6.93 -15.71
CA VAL A 35 -11.26 7.33 -15.63
C VAL A 35 -10.30 6.14 -15.49
N GLY A 36 -10.52 5.08 -16.26
CA GLY A 36 -9.81 3.80 -16.12
C GLY A 36 -8.28 3.90 -16.18
N LYS A 37 -7.71 4.75 -17.07
CA LYS A 37 -6.25 4.94 -17.18
C LYS A 37 -5.63 5.48 -15.89
N PHE A 38 -6.28 6.46 -15.27
CA PHE A 38 -5.81 7.04 -14.00
C PHE A 38 -5.92 6.02 -12.87
N CYS A 39 -7.06 5.35 -12.77
CA CYS A 39 -7.31 4.34 -11.75
C CYS A 39 -6.29 3.19 -11.80
N ASN A 40 -5.96 2.71 -13.01
CA ASN A 40 -4.96 1.66 -13.18
C ASN A 40 -3.55 2.14 -12.79
N ARG A 41 -3.22 3.41 -13.09
CA ARG A 41 -1.93 3.99 -12.72
C ARG A 41 -1.78 4.13 -11.21
N VAL A 42 -2.81 4.63 -10.52
CA VAL A 42 -2.84 4.74 -9.05
C VAL A 42 -2.71 3.37 -8.40
N MET A 43 -3.41 2.36 -8.92
CA MET A 43 -3.33 0.99 -8.39
C MET A 43 -1.94 0.38 -8.55
N ALA A 44 -1.28 0.62 -9.69
CA ALA A 44 0.12 0.22 -9.88
C ALA A 44 1.06 0.94 -8.90
N SER A 45 0.88 2.25 -8.68
CA SER A 45 1.67 3.02 -7.70
C SER A 45 1.47 2.52 -6.27
N LEU A 46 0.25 2.17 -5.87
CA LEU A 46 -0.04 1.58 -4.57
C LEU A 46 0.64 0.21 -4.41
N ALA A 47 0.55 -0.66 -5.43
CA ALA A 47 1.20 -1.96 -5.42
C ALA A 47 2.73 -1.84 -5.24
N LEU A 48 3.37 -0.92 -5.97
CA LEU A 48 4.79 -0.63 -5.84
C LEU A 48 5.14 -0.09 -4.43
N SER A 49 4.29 0.74 -3.85
CA SER A 49 4.49 1.30 -2.50
C SER A 49 4.44 0.22 -1.42
N TYR A 50 3.50 -0.73 -1.52
CA TYR A 50 3.44 -1.90 -0.63
C TYR A 50 4.66 -2.80 -0.79
N LEU A 51 5.11 -3.04 -2.03
CA LEU A 51 6.29 -3.85 -2.29
C LEU A 51 7.56 -3.22 -1.69
N ALA A 52 7.72 -1.90 -1.85
CA ALA A 52 8.83 -1.17 -1.23
C ALA A 52 8.80 -1.26 0.30
N PHE A 53 7.63 -1.15 0.92
CA PHE A 53 7.45 -1.31 2.37
C PHE A 53 7.87 -2.70 2.85
N LEU A 54 7.47 -3.76 2.15
CA LEU A 54 7.85 -5.14 2.49
C LEU A 54 9.37 -5.37 2.36
N CYS A 55 9.99 -4.87 1.29
CA CYS A 55 11.44 -4.93 1.11
C CYS A 55 12.17 -4.20 2.23
N TYR A 56 11.70 -3.00 2.60
CA TYR A 56 12.30 -2.22 3.68
C TYR A 56 12.15 -2.91 5.04
N LEU A 57 10.99 -3.49 5.33
CA LEU A 57 10.79 -4.30 6.53
C LEU A 57 11.75 -5.49 6.57
N ALA A 58 11.91 -6.22 5.47
CA ALA A 58 12.84 -7.35 5.41
C ALA A 58 14.29 -6.92 5.68
N LEU A 59 14.71 -5.80 5.08
CA LEU A 59 16.04 -5.22 5.31
C LEU A 59 16.25 -4.84 6.78
N VAL A 60 15.30 -4.15 7.39
CA VAL A 60 15.37 -3.77 8.82
C VAL A 60 15.46 -5.00 9.70
N ASN A 61 14.65 -6.03 9.45
CA ASN A 61 14.70 -7.28 10.20
C ASN A 61 16.05 -7.98 10.04
N PHE A 62 16.60 -8.03 8.82
CA PHE A 62 17.90 -8.62 8.58
C PHE A 62 19.02 -7.86 9.31
N SER A 63 18.99 -6.52 9.28
CA SER A 63 19.92 -5.67 10.04
C SER A 63 19.79 -5.91 11.54
N ALA A 64 18.57 -5.97 12.07
CA ALA A 64 18.32 -6.25 13.49
C ALA A 64 18.81 -7.64 13.90
N TYR A 65 18.54 -8.67 13.08
CA TYR A 65 19.02 -10.03 13.30
C TYR A 65 20.56 -10.10 13.31
N LYS A 66 21.21 -9.44 12.35
CA LYS A 66 22.67 -9.34 12.31
C LYS A 66 23.25 -8.60 13.51
N LEU A 67 22.57 -7.57 14.00
CA LEU A 67 22.97 -6.84 15.21
C LEU A 67 22.81 -7.70 16.46
N MET A 68 21.70 -8.43 16.60
CA MET A 68 21.41 -9.28 17.75
C MET A 68 22.36 -10.49 17.86
N ILE A 69 22.83 -11.01 16.73
CA ILE A 69 23.79 -12.14 16.70
C ILE A 69 25.23 -11.71 16.90
N ARG A 70 25.58 -10.42 16.73
CA ARG A 70 26.93 -9.96 17.08
C ARG A 70 27.08 -10.11 18.59
N PRO A 71 27.96 -11.00 19.09
CA PRO A 71 28.27 -11.04 20.51
C PRO A 71 28.81 -9.66 20.89
N THR A 72 28.20 -9.06 21.91
CA THR A 72 28.72 -7.84 22.53
C THR A 72 30.06 -8.21 23.15
N ASP A 73 31.15 -7.77 22.52
CA ASP A 73 32.48 -7.73 23.14
C ASP A 73 32.50 -6.61 24.19
#